data_AF-A0A2M9MCT8-F1
#
_entry.id   AF-A0A2M9MCT8-F1
#
_cell.length_a   1.000
_cell.length_b   1.000
_cell.length_c   1.000
_cell.angle_alpha   90.00
_cell.angle_beta   90.00
_cell.angle_gamma   90.00
#
_symmetry.space_group_name_H-M   'P 1'
#
loop_
_entity.id
_entity.type
_entity.pdbx_description
1 polymer ?
#
loop_
_entity_poly.entity_id
_entity_poly.type
_entity_poly.pdbx_seq_one_letter_code
_entity_poly.pdbx_strand_id
1 'polypeptide(L)'
;MTGAAGPLPPAAWSTVRFGAGAGAAAGVPVLVGWRSADGAGRACARLLVCRAVPGRGPVRPAAGGVPDVHLWADPDGGPDGRWAEFADVLVARTALPPGAARRRAAALLARHPGSLVAVVPHTAAGCAVAVRGAPVAWFGGPGGPPSRPPVPPCLVGSVLHAWLVAGGPPGAVRAVLPGTPARAALR
;
A
#
# COMPACT_ATOMS: atom_id res chain seq x y z
N MET A 1 22.86 -6.95 2.50
CA MET A 1 23.04 -6.16 1.27
C MET A 1 21.66 -5.76 0.77
N THR A 2 21.24 -4.52 1.05
CA THR A 2 20.05 -3.90 0.45
C THR A 2 20.38 -3.57 -1.00
N GLY A 3 19.93 -4.39 -1.94
CA GLY A 3 20.05 -4.08 -3.36
C GLY A 3 19.41 -2.73 -3.64
N ALA A 4 20.15 -1.83 -4.30
CA ALA A 4 19.62 -0.56 -4.75
C ALA A 4 18.40 -0.84 -5.63
N ALA A 5 17.23 -0.36 -5.21
CA ALA A 5 16.00 -0.54 -5.94
C ALA A 5 16.14 0.19 -7.28
N GLY A 6 16.19 -0.57 -8.38
CA GLY A 6 15.99 -0.01 -9.71
C GLY A 6 14.65 0.75 -9.79
N PRO A 7 14.43 1.55 -10.83
CA PRO A 7 13.16 2.22 -11.03
C PRO A 7 12.02 1.19 -11.00
N LEU A 8 10.94 1.50 -10.29
CA LEU A 8 9.81 0.58 -10.18
C LEU A 8 9.22 0.31 -11.57
N PRO A 9 8.85 -0.94 -11.90
CA PRO A 9 8.25 -1.33 -13.18
C PRO A 9 6.79 -0.84 -13.28
N PRO A 10 6.27 -0.49 -14.46
CA PRO A 10 4.91 0.07 -14.61
C PRO A 10 3.80 -0.86 -14.11
N ALA A 11 4.05 -2.17 -14.09
CA ALA A 11 3.21 -3.15 -13.39
C ALA A 11 4.08 -4.22 -12.71
N ALA A 12 3.61 -4.77 -11.60
CA ALA A 12 4.27 -5.90 -10.95
C ALA A 12 3.29 -6.74 -10.13
N TRP A 13 3.60 -8.03 -10.02
CA TRP A 13 3.00 -8.87 -9.00
C TRP A 13 3.62 -8.54 -7.66
N SER A 14 2.78 -8.27 -6.67
CA SER A 14 3.16 -8.05 -5.28
C SER A 14 2.79 -9.25 -4.43
N THR A 15 3.57 -9.48 -3.39
CA THR A 15 3.28 -10.45 -2.33
C THR A 15 3.37 -9.75 -1.00
N VAL A 16 2.32 -9.80 -0.18
CA VAL A 16 2.27 -9.16 1.13
C VAL A 16 2.06 -10.18 2.23
N ARG A 17 2.91 -10.12 3.27
CA ARG A 17 2.80 -10.98 4.45
C ARG A 17 2.77 -10.16 5.73
N PHE A 18 1.74 -10.39 6.55
CA PHE A 18 1.66 -9.85 7.91
C PHE A 18 2.47 -10.71 8.89
N GLY A 19 3.34 -10.07 9.67
CA GLY A 19 4.12 -10.71 10.71
C GLY A 19 3.49 -10.59 12.09
N ALA A 20 4.00 -11.38 13.05
CA ALA A 20 3.63 -11.24 14.45
C ALA A 20 4.10 -9.87 14.98
N GLY A 21 3.17 -9.06 15.51
CA GLY A 21 3.49 -7.77 16.08
C GLY A 21 4.10 -7.92 17.48
N ALA A 22 5.21 -7.22 17.75
CA ALA A 22 5.74 -7.09 19.09
C ALA A 22 4.97 -5.98 19.85
N GLY A 23 4.01 -6.37 20.69
CA GLY A 23 3.42 -5.50 21.72
C GLY A 23 2.26 -4.59 21.29
N ALA A 24 1.43 -4.22 22.26
CA ALA A 24 0.13 -3.55 22.09
C ALA A 24 0.18 -2.10 21.57
N ALA A 25 1.38 -1.49 21.47
CA ALA A 25 1.58 -0.10 21.04
C ALA A 25 2.32 0.05 19.69
N ALA A 26 2.80 -1.04 19.08
CA ALA A 26 3.51 -0.99 17.80
C ALA A 26 2.64 -1.60 16.67
N GLY A 27 2.58 -0.94 15.52
CA GLY A 27 1.79 -1.38 14.36
C GLY A 27 2.11 -2.80 13.87
N VAL A 28 1.31 -3.30 12.93
CA VAL A 28 1.48 -4.64 12.34
C VAL A 28 2.69 -4.62 11.40
N PRO A 29 3.72 -5.46 11.61
CA PRO A 29 4.84 -5.56 10.68
C PRO A 29 4.38 -6.22 9.38
N VAL A 30 4.83 -5.68 8.26
CA VAL A 30 4.47 -6.14 6.93
C VAL A 30 5.72 -6.32 6.09
N LEU A 31 5.86 -7.49 5.46
CA LEU A 31 6.85 -7.73 4.42
C LEU A 31 6.15 -7.69 3.07
N VAL A 32 6.68 -6.90 2.14
CA VAL A 32 6.18 -6.82 0.76
C VAL A 32 7.30 -7.19 -0.20
N GLY A 33 7.07 -8.19 -1.02
CA GLY A 33 7.91 -8.51 -2.18
C GLY A 33 7.20 -8.11 -3.46
N TRP A 34 7.96 -7.83 -4.52
CA TRP A 34 7.40 -7.68 -5.86
C TRP A 34 8.28 -8.32 -6.93
N ARG A 35 7.66 -8.70 -8.05
CA ARG A 35 8.32 -9.24 -9.23
C ARG A 35 7.63 -8.73 -10.50
N SER A 36 8.45 -8.39 -11.49
CA SER A 36 8.09 -7.99 -12.84
C SER A 36 9.05 -8.63 -13.85
N ALA A 37 8.82 -8.43 -15.15
CA ALA A 37 9.76 -8.85 -16.19
C ALA A 37 11.12 -8.14 -16.06
N ASP A 38 11.09 -6.86 -15.67
CA ASP A 38 12.27 -5.99 -15.62
C ASP A 38 13.03 -6.06 -14.29
N GLY A 39 12.53 -6.85 -13.32
CA GLY A 39 13.20 -7.04 -12.04
C GLY A 39 12.28 -7.42 -10.89
N ALA A 40 12.90 -7.61 -9.72
CA ALA A 40 12.22 -7.96 -8.47
C ALA A 40 12.83 -7.20 -7.29
N GLY A 41 12.06 -7.05 -6.21
CA GLY A 41 12.53 -6.39 -5.00
C GLY A 41 11.71 -6.77 -3.77
N ARG A 42 12.19 -6.32 -2.60
CA ARG A 42 11.51 -6.53 -1.31
C ARG A 42 11.64 -5.28 -0.44
N ALA A 43 10.57 -4.96 0.28
CA ALA A 43 10.50 -3.87 1.23
C ALA A 43 9.79 -4.32 2.51
N CYS A 44 10.21 -3.75 3.64
CA CYS A 44 9.51 -3.92 4.91
C CYS A 44 8.75 -2.65 5.23
N ALA A 45 7.51 -2.80 5.67
CA ALA A 45 6.65 -1.72 6.11
C ALA A 45 6.09 -2.03 7.50
N ARG A 46 5.57 -0.99 8.14
CA ARG A 46 4.77 -1.09 9.35
C ARG A 46 3.41 -0.46 9.09
N LEU A 47 2.36 -1.23 9.34
CA LEU A 47 0.98 -0.80 9.21
C LEU A 47 0.47 -0.29 10.56
N LEU A 48 0.08 0.99 10.63
CA LEU A 48 -0.56 1.56 11.81
C LEU A 48 -2.08 1.47 11.69
N VAL A 49 -2.68 0.81 12.68
CA VAL A 49 -4.11 0.57 12.78
C VAL A 49 -4.67 1.37 13.95
N CYS A 50 -5.69 2.19 13.71
CA CYS A 50 -6.45 2.86 14.78
C CYS A 50 -7.33 1.85 15.51
N ARG A 51 -7.38 1.91 16.84
CA ARG A 51 -8.46 1.24 17.59
C ARG A 51 -9.78 1.92 17.23
N ALA A 52 -10.74 1.16 16.70
CA ALA A 52 -12.11 1.63 16.51
C ALA A 52 -12.84 1.69 17.88
N VAL A 53 -13.88 2.52 17.91
CA VAL A 53 -14.85 2.82 18.98
C VAL A 53 -15.17 1.61 19.90
N PRO A 54 -15.46 1.80 21.20
CA PRO A 54 -15.80 0.71 22.11
C PRO A 54 -16.89 -0.21 21.55
N GLY A 55 -16.59 -1.51 21.42
CA GLY A 55 -17.54 -2.55 21.02
C GLY A 55 -17.14 -3.41 19.81
N ARG A 56 -16.31 -2.92 18.89
CA ARG A 56 -15.74 -3.70 17.78
C ARG A 56 -14.42 -3.09 17.32
N GLY A 57 -13.31 -3.50 17.93
CA GLY A 57 -11.99 -3.15 17.43
C GLY A 57 -11.76 -3.71 16.01
N PRO A 58 -10.88 -3.11 15.19
CA PRO A 58 -10.54 -3.69 13.89
C PRO A 58 -9.91 -5.07 14.09
N VAL A 59 -10.45 -6.05 13.35
CA VAL A 59 -9.86 -7.39 13.27
C VAL A 59 -8.48 -7.25 12.63
N ARG A 60 -7.45 -7.74 13.32
CA ARG A 60 -6.09 -7.79 12.77
C ARG A 60 -5.94 -9.05 11.91
N PRO A 61 -5.26 -8.97 10.75
CA PRO A 61 -4.90 -10.15 9.97
C PRO A 61 -4.12 -11.15 10.83
N ALA A 62 -4.37 -12.44 10.61
CA ALA A 62 -3.61 -13.50 11.27
C ALA A 62 -2.14 -13.42 10.84
N ALA A 63 -1.23 -13.30 11.82
CA ALA A 63 0.20 -13.34 11.57
C ALA A 63 0.59 -14.71 11.00
N GLY A 64 1.40 -14.73 9.94
CA GLY A 64 1.88 -15.98 9.34
C GLY A 64 0.84 -16.74 8.51
N GLY A 65 -0.30 -16.13 8.18
CA GLY A 65 -1.26 -16.65 7.21
C GLY A 65 -0.69 -16.74 5.79
N VAL A 66 -1.47 -17.33 4.88
CA VAL A 66 -1.15 -17.38 3.44
C VAL A 66 -0.89 -15.96 2.94
N PRO A 67 0.24 -15.70 2.26
CA PRO A 67 0.55 -14.37 1.77
C PRO A 67 -0.48 -13.93 0.71
N ASP A 68 -0.86 -12.66 0.75
CA ASP A 68 -1.66 -12.02 -0.29
C ASP A 68 -0.80 -11.84 -1.54
N VAL A 69 -1.33 -12.22 -2.71
CA VAL A 69 -0.66 -12.06 -4.01
C VAL A 69 -1.60 -11.34 -4.95
N HIS A 70 -1.16 -10.22 -5.49
CA HIS A 70 -2.00 -9.34 -6.29
C HIS A 70 -1.18 -8.57 -7.33
N LEU A 71 -1.84 -8.11 -8.38
CA LEU A 71 -1.26 -7.27 -9.41
C LEU A 71 -1.48 -5.80 -9.05
N TRP A 72 -0.41 -5.00 -9.13
CA TRP A 72 -0.54 -3.55 -9.20
C TRP A 72 -0.01 -3.01 -10.51
N ALA A 73 -0.64 -1.94 -11.00
CA ALA A 73 -0.26 -1.31 -12.26
C ALA A 73 -0.42 0.22 -12.21
N ASP A 74 0.45 0.90 -12.94
CA ASP A 74 0.32 2.31 -13.28
C ASP A 74 -0.56 2.46 -14.52
N PRO A 75 -1.77 3.04 -14.40
CA PRO A 75 -2.66 3.26 -15.54
C PRO A 75 -2.09 4.21 -16.59
N ASP A 76 -1.07 5.00 -16.24
CA ASP A 76 -0.42 5.98 -17.12
C ASP A 76 0.96 5.50 -17.63
N GLY A 77 1.33 4.23 -17.37
CA GLY A 77 2.63 3.63 -17.69
C GLY A 77 2.91 3.35 -19.18
N GLY A 78 2.25 4.04 -20.10
CA GLY A 78 2.43 3.84 -21.55
C GLY A 78 1.90 2.48 -22.04
N PRO A 79 2.67 1.71 -22.85
CA PRO A 79 2.22 0.42 -23.39
C PRO A 79 1.77 -0.60 -22.33
N ASP A 80 2.31 -0.49 -21.12
CA ASP A 80 1.97 -1.34 -19.97
C ASP A 80 0.72 -0.88 -19.23
N GLY A 81 0.13 0.27 -19.59
CA GLY A 81 -1.14 0.75 -19.04
C GLY A 81 -2.32 -0.21 -19.27
N ARG A 82 -2.19 -1.15 -20.22
CA ARG A 82 -3.16 -2.23 -20.43
C ARG A 82 -3.34 -3.14 -19.20
N TRP A 83 -2.30 -3.29 -18.38
CA TRP A 83 -2.37 -4.12 -17.18
C TRP A 83 -3.29 -3.54 -16.11
N ALA A 84 -3.62 -2.25 -16.19
CA ALA A 84 -4.53 -1.59 -15.26
C ALA A 84 -5.94 -2.21 -15.24
N GLU A 85 -6.40 -2.80 -16.35
CA GLU A 85 -7.70 -3.46 -16.43
C GLU A 85 -7.76 -4.73 -15.56
N PHE A 86 -6.63 -5.40 -15.38
CA PHE A 86 -6.49 -6.62 -14.59
C PHE A 86 -5.92 -6.37 -13.19
N ALA A 87 -5.59 -5.12 -12.86
CA ALA A 87 -4.90 -4.80 -11.63
C ALA A 87 -5.86 -4.76 -10.44
N ASP A 88 -5.48 -5.42 -9.35
CA ASP A 88 -6.16 -5.32 -8.07
C ASP A 88 -5.91 -3.96 -7.40
N VAL A 89 -4.75 -3.36 -7.71
CA VAL A 89 -4.30 -2.07 -7.17
C VAL A 89 -3.81 -1.15 -8.29
N LEU A 90 -4.36 0.06 -8.34
CA LEU A 90 -3.91 1.10 -9.28
C LEU A 90 -2.95 2.07 -8.58
N VAL A 91 -1.82 2.35 -9.21
CA VAL A 91 -0.77 3.20 -8.62
C VAL A 91 -0.30 4.23 -9.65
N ALA A 92 -0.81 5.45 -9.55
CA ALA A 92 -0.26 6.54 -10.36
C ALA A 92 1.16 6.88 -9.88
N ARG A 93 2.04 7.24 -10.82
CA ARG A 93 3.41 7.66 -10.50
C ARG A 93 3.59 9.16 -10.38
N THR A 94 2.83 9.92 -11.15
CA THR A 94 2.94 11.37 -11.19
C THR A 94 2.28 11.98 -9.96
N ALA A 95 3.08 12.71 -9.19
CA ALA A 95 2.55 13.46 -8.05
C ALA A 95 1.65 14.60 -8.52
N LEU A 96 0.46 14.73 -7.93
CA LEU A 96 -0.49 15.79 -8.24
C LEU A 96 -0.72 16.72 -7.03
N PRO A 97 -1.21 17.96 -7.22
CA PRO A 97 -1.72 18.75 -6.11
C PRO A 97 -2.77 17.96 -5.31
N PRO A 98 -2.87 18.10 -3.97
CA PRO A 98 -3.73 17.25 -3.14
C PRO A 98 -5.17 17.12 -3.67
N GLY A 99 -5.87 18.23 -3.93
CA GLY A 99 -7.23 18.18 -4.48
C GLY A 99 -7.36 17.39 -5.79
N ALA A 100 -6.35 17.48 -6.66
CA ALA A 100 -6.29 16.74 -7.92
C ALA A 100 -5.96 15.26 -7.71
N ALA A 101 -5.03 14.94 -6.80
CA ALA A 101 -4.72 13.56 -6.42
C ALA A 101 -5.95 12.83 -5.88
N ARG A 102 -6.76 13.49 -5.03
CA ARG A 102 -8.02 12.94 -4.50
C ARG A 102 -9.01 12.58 -5.61
N ARG A 103 -9.24 13.54 -6.51
CA ARG A 103 -10.16 13.36 -7.65
C ARG A 103 -9.65 12.25 -8.58
N ARG A 104 -8.35 12.22 -8.86
CA ARG A 104 -7.72 11.19 -9.70
C ARG A 104 -7.87 9.80 -9.08
N ALA A 105 -7.61 9.63 -7.78
CA ALA A 105 -7.75 8.35 -7.11
C ALA A 105 -9.19 7.81 -7.20
N ALA A 106 -10.19 8.67 -6.95
CA ALA A 106 -11.60 8.30 -7.10
C ALA A 106 -11.96 7.94 -8.55
N ALA A 107 -11.50 8.73 -9.52
CA ALA A 107 -11.76 8.49 -10.94
C ALA A 107 -11.13 7.18 -11.44
N LEU A 108 -9.91 6.85 -11.00
CA LEU A 108 -9.26 5.59 -11.32
C LEU A 108 -10.08 4.40 -10.84
N LEU A 109 -10.55 4.43 -9.60
CA LEU A 109 -11.33 3.34 -9.03
C LEU A 109 -12.72 3.20 -9.67
N ALA A 110 -13.33 4.31 -10.06
CA ALA A 110 -14.60 4.30 -10.79
C ALA A 110 -14.46 3.69 -12.19
N ARG A 111 -13.35 3.99 -12.88
CA ARG A 111 -13.06 3.47 -14.24
C ARG A 111 -12.72 1.98 -14.26
N HIS A 112 -12.09 1.47 -13.20
CA HIS A 112 -11.56 0.11 -13.16
C HIS A 112 -12.26 -0.70 -12.06
N PRO A 113 -13.38 -1.38 -12.37
CA PRO A 113 -14.21 -2.04 -11.38
C PRO A 113 -13.52 -3.22 -10.68
N GLY A 114 -12.54 -3.85 -11.32
CA GLY A 114 -11.75 -4.96 -10.76
C GLY A 114 -10.80 -4.54 -9.63
N SER A 115 -10.40 -3.26 -9.57
CA SER A 115 -9.44 -2.79 -8.56
C SER A 115 -10.13 -2.48 -7.23
N LEU A 116 -9.50 -2.86 -6.11
CA LEU A 116 -9.97 -2.53 -4.76
C LEU A 116 -9.40 -1.22 -4.23
N VAL A 117 -8.19 -0.87 -4.66
CA VAL A 117 -7.43 0.29 -4.15
C VAL A 117 -6.85 1.09 -5.31
N ALA A 118 -6.95 2.41 -5.24
CA ALA A 118 -6.22 3.32 -6.12
C ALA A 118 -5.40 4.32 -5.31
N VAL A 119 -4.13 4.46 -5.65
CA VAL A 119 -3.16 5.32 -4.95
C VAL A 119 -2.60 6.35 -5.91
N VAL A 120 -2.63 7.61 -5.51
CA VAL A 120 -2.07 8.73 -6.27
C VAL A 120 -1.16 9.55 -5.36
N PRO A 121 0.15 9.64 -5.62
CA PRO A 121 1.04 10.49 -4.84
C PRO A 121 0.63 11.95 -4.98
N HIS A 122 0.89 12.75 -3.94
CA HIS A 122 0.66 14.19 -4.00
C HIS A 122 1.90 15.01 -3.68
N THR A 123 1.94 16.24 -4.19
CA THR A 123 3.11 17.14 -4.12
C THR A 123 3.47 17.56 -2.68
N ALA A 124 2.49 17.65 -1.78
CA ALA A 124 2.71 17.99 -0.36
C ALA A 124 3.23 16.83 0.53
N ALA A 125 3.86 15.81 -0.07
CA ALA A 125 4.33 14.57 0.56
C ALA A 125 3.21 13.63 1.08
N GLY A 126 3.04 12.48 0.44
CA GLY A 126 2.03 11.49 0.79
C GLY A 126 1.29 10.95 -0.43
N CYS A 127 0.16 10.30 -0.19
CA CYS A 127 -0.72 9.70 -1.20
C CYS A 127 -2.19 9.96 -0.88
N ALA A 128 -2.98 10.27 -1.90
CA ALA A 128 -4.41 10.09 -1.88
C ALA A 128 -4.72 8.61 -2.14
N VAL A 129 -5.59 8.01 -1.33
CA VAL A 129 -5.97 6.61 -1.47
C VAL A 129 -7.49 6.50 -1.55
N ALA A 130 -7.99 6.01 -2.69
CA ALA A 130 -9.36 5.59 -2.83
C ALA A 130 -9.46 4.08 -2.56
N VAL A 131 -10.45 3.69 -1.76
CA VAL A 131 -10.77 2.29 -1.47
C VAL A 131 -12.22 2.04 -1.86
N ARG A 132 -12.50 0.89 -2.47
CA ARG A 132 -13.84 0.59 -2.99
C ARG A 132 -14.83 0.50 -1.84
N GLY A 133 -15.96 1.20 -1.97
CA GLY A 133 -16.98 1.27 -0.93
C GLY A 133 -16.61 2.13 0.29
N ALA A 134 -15.53 2.91 0.23
CA ALA A 134 -15.11 3.78 1.32
C ALA A 134 -14.76 5.21 0.84
N PRO A 135 -14.85 6.23 1.71
CA PRO A 135 -14.37 7.56 1.41
C PRO A 135 -12.87 7.57 1.11
N VAL A 136 -12.43 8.47 0.22
CA VAL A 136 -11.01 8.67 -0.08
C VAL A 136 -10.27 9.16 1.16
N ALA A 137 -9.15 8.51 1.49
CA ALA A 137 -8.32 8.79 2.64
C ALA A 137 -6.96 9.37 2.24
N TRP A 138 -6.34 10.08 3.18
CA TRP A 138 -4.98 10.62 3.03
C TRP A 138 -3.97 9.75 3.78
N PHE A 139 -2.85 9.46 3.12
CA PHE A 139 -1.76 8.67 3.66
C PHE A 139 -0.47 9.47 3.60
N GLY A 140 0.06 9.85 4.75
CA GLY A 140 1.13 10.85 4.83
C GLY A 140 0.55 12.27 4.73
N GLY A 141 1.20 13.22 5.40
CA GLY A 141 0.76 14.60 5.42
C GLY A 141 1.83 15.53 5.99
N PRO A 142 1.67 16.86 5.77
CA PRO A 142 2.58 17.87 6.28
C PRO A 142 2.56 17.82 7.81
N GLY A 143 3.66 17.39 8.43
CA GLY A 143 3.75 17.19 9.88
C GLY A 143 4.40 15.87 10.31
N GLY A 144 4.65 14.96 9.37
CA GLY A 144 5.59 13.86 9.61
C GLY A 144 7.01 14.40 9.87
N PRO A 145 7.82 13.75 10.72
CA PRO A 145 9.20 14.17 10.93
C PRO A 145 9.93 14.16 9.57
N PRO A 146 10.65 15.25 9.21
CA PRO A 146 11.27 15.44 7.89
C PRO A 146 12.35 14.41 7.54
N SER A 147 12.69 13.51 8.46
CA SER A 147 13.81 12.57 8.35
C SER A 147 13.46 11.18 7.82
N ARG A 148 12.18 10.87 7.55
CA ARG A 148 11.80 9.55 7.00
C ARG A 148 11.51 9.63 5.50
N PRO A 149 12.13 8.74 4.70
CA PRO A 149 11.83 8.69 3.27
C PRO A 149 10.35 8.35 3.07
N PRO A 150 9.69 8.95 2.06
CA PRO A 150 8.30 8.65 1.75
C PRO A 150 8.16 7.17 1.38
N VAL A 151 7.09 6.54 1.87
CA VAL A 151 6.76 5.17 1.48
C VAL A 151 6.36 5.17 0.00
N PRO A 152 6.91 4.27 -0.83
CA PRO A 152 6.50 4.14 -2.23
C PRO A 152 4.98 3.94 -2.35
N PRO A 153 4.28 4.64 -3.26
CA PRO A 153 2.82 4.53 -3.43
C PRO A 153 2.33 3.09 -3.66
N CYS A 154 3.08 2.27 -4.40
CA CYS A 154 2.75 0.86 -4.62
C CYS A 154 2.78 0.03 -3.33
N LEU A 155 3.64 0.38 -2.38
CA LEU A 155 3.70 -0.27 -1.07
C LEU A 155 2.47 0.09 -0.24
N VAL A 156 2.06 1.37 -0.25
CA VAL A 156 0.82 1.82 0.41
C VAL A 156 -0.39 1.05 -0.14
N GLY A 157 -0.52 0.99 -1.46
CA GLY A 157 -1.61 0.30 -2.13
C GLY A 157 -1.63 -1.20 -1.84
N SER A 158 -0.45 -1.85 -1.90
CA SER A 158 -0.32 -3.29 -1.65
C SER A 158 -0.67 -3.67 -0.21
N VAL A 159 -0.20 -2.89 0.78
CA VAL A 159 -0.52 -3.14 2.19
C VAL A 159 -2.02 -2.97 2.47
N LEU A 160 -2.65 -1.97 1.84
CA LEU A 160 -4.09 -1.74 1.97
C LEU A 160 -4.92 -2.83 1.30
N HIS A 161 -4.52 -3.28 0.11
CA HIS A 161 -5.16 -4.41 -0.56
C HIS A 161 -5.15 -5.66 0.34
N ALA A 162 -3.96 -6.06 0.82
CA ALA A 162 -3.81 -7.20 1.70
C ALA A 162 -4.62 -7.07 3.00
N TRP A 163 -4.73 -5.86 3.55
CA TRP A 163 -5.56 -5.59 4.72
C TRP A 163 -7.05 -5.84 4.43
N LEU A 164 -7.54 -5.34 3.29
CA LEU A 164 -8.94 -5.50 2.88
C LEU A 164 -9.28 -6.96 2.58
N VAL A 165 -8.42 -7.66 1.84
CA VAL A 165 -8.59 -9.09 1.52
C VAL A 165 -8.58 -9.95 2.79
N ALA A 166 -7.79 -9.58 3.80
CA ALA A 166 -7.80 -10.23 5.11
C ALA A 166 -9.06 -9.88 5.97
N GLY A 167 -10.05 -9.19 5.41
CA GLY A 167 -11.29 -8.80 6.10
C GLY A 167 -11.15 -7.55 6.98
N GLY A 168 -10.06 -6.81 6.85
CA GLY A 168 -9.81 -5.60 7.61
C GLY A 168 -10.69 -4.43 7.14
N PRO A 169 -11.26 -3.62 8.05
CA PRO A 169 -12.10 -2.48 7.66
C PRO A 169 -11.27 -1.35 6.99
N PRO A 170 -11.78 -0.71 5.90
CA PRO A 170 -11.06 0.30 5.13
C PRO A 170 -10.52 1.48 5.95
N GLY A 171 -11.29 1.95 6.93
CA GLY A 171 -10.96 3.13 7.73
C GLY A 171 -10.06 2.87 8.94
N ALA A 172 -9.71 1.63 9.24
CA ALA A 172 -8.88 1.31 10.40
C ALA A 172 -7.40 1.55 10.16
N VAL A 173 -6.95 1.48 8.92
CA VAL A 173 -5.58 1.81 8.56
C VAL A 173 -5.44 3.32 8.43
N ARG A 174 -4.49 3.91 9.16
CA ARG A 174 -4.20 5.35 9.07
C ARG A 174 -2.84 5.70 8.47
N ALA A 175 -1.89 4.78 8.56
CA ALA A 175 -0.57 5.01 8.01
C ALA A 175 0.12 3.71 7.66
N VAL A 176 0.91 3.77 6.59
CA VAL A 176 1.94 2.80 6.27
C VAL A 176 3.26 3.53 6.44
N LEU A 177 4.17 2.96 7.22
CA LEU A 177 5.46 3.54 7.53
C LEU A 177 6.58 2.62 7.01
N PRO A 178 7.76 3.15 6.67
CA PRO A 178 8.92 2.32 6.40
C PRO A 178 9.22 1.46 7.64
N GLY A 179 9.47 0.16 7.42
CA GLY A 179 9.88 -0.77 8.46
C GLY A 179 11.33 -1.16 8.27
N THR A 180 12.05 -1.36 9.37
CA THR A 180 13.25 -2.18 9.32
C THR A 180 12.82 -3.64 9.23
N PRO A 181 13.45 -4.47 8.39
CA PRO A 181 13.28 -5.91 8.52
C PRO A 181 13.66 -6.30 9.94
N ALA A 182 12.72 -6.86 10.71
CA ALA A 182 13.13 -7.63 11.87
C ALA A 182 14.09 -8.70 11.34
N ARG A 183 15.28 -8.84 11.94
CA ARG A 183 16.12 -10.02 11.70
C ARG A 183 15.27 -11.22 12.11
N ALA A 184 14.57 -11.82 11.15
CA ALA A 184 14.01 -13.14 11.32
C ALA A 184 15.24 -14.02 11.51
N ALA A 185 15.44 -14.56 12.71
CA ALA A 185 16.28 -15.73 12.87
C ALA A 185 15.65 -16.80 11.97
N LEU A 186 16.20 -16.95 10.77
CA LEU A 186 16.00 -18.14 9.95
C LEU A 186 16.56 -19.28 10.81
N ARG A 187 15.65 -20.02 11.46
CA ARG A 187 15.92 -21.35 11.98
C ARG A 187 15.43 -22.34 10.94
#